data_AF-A0A813JEC7-F1
#
_entry.id   AF-A0A813JEC7-F1
#
_cell.length_a   1.000
_cell.length_b   1.000
_cell.length_c   1.000
_cell.angle_alpha   90.00
_cell.angle_beta   90.00
_cell.angle_gamma   90.00
#
_symmetry.space_group_name_H-M   'P 1'
#
loop_
_entity.id
_entity.type
_entity.pdbx_description
1 polymer ?
#
loop_
_entity_poly.entity_id
_entity_poly.type
_entity_poly.pdbx_seq_one_letter_code
_entity_poly.pdbx_strand_id
1 'polypeptide(L)'
;MQAVSAVLPSLGFAAPMRTRSRSAGVLASGMRATPALFGSPRRQLCTQQKSFFSGYISQAGPSLGRRHSRQRQFSLQASGQKDVEDMRRSRILVCSSLAAAISVPLRMLISGWLQERKLSQGTVGSALHIPTANALRSDFADRSAATRDSLEDVLGISVESLDLDHYARHAVPDAGRGIPRPDKAAKAELEDRVSGASMLIVGGGNTFYLQAAVHCSGFGEIAGRHSGERGLPYMGMSAGGIIAGETVATAFWKGWDDPAAAPGFDFVGNKGLAQGMNLLDGRAIFPHYDSTIHAGLVAERRCGLDNPQKLVTLADDEAFVWTRDGSSHQSDVLRGE
;
A
#
# COMPACT_ATOMS: atom_id res chain seq x y z
N MET A 1 36.55 -46.07 30.42
CA MET A 1 37.95 -46.09 30.91
C MET A 1 38.84 -46.54 29.76
N GLN A 2 40.02 -45.93 29.68
CA GLN A 2 41.12 -46.14 28.73
C GLN A 2 41.07 -45.31 27.43
N ALA A 3 41.84 -44.23 27.49
CA ALA A 3 42.34 -43.42 26.40
C ALA A 3 43.57 -44.08 25.76
N VAL A 4 43.77 -43.88 24.45
CA VAL A 4 45.08 -43.99 23.82
C VAL A 4 45.24 -42.87 22.80
N SER A 5 46.38 -42.20 22.91
CA SER A 5 46.85 -41.02 22.20
C SER A 5 47.61 -41.42 20.93
N ALA A 6 47.50 -40.65 19.84
CA ALA A 6 48.41 -40.68 18.69
C ALA A 6 48.40 -39.28 18.02
N VAL A 7 49.41 -38.44 18.29
CA VAL A 7 50.64 -38.21 17.49
C VAL A 7 50.38 -37.51 16.14
N LEU A 8 50.68 -36.21 16.12
CA LEU A 8 50.88 -35.35 14.95
C LEU A 8 52.30 -35.53 14.37
N PRO A 9 52.50 -35.23 13.09
CA PRO A 9 53.77 -34.68 12.62
C PRO A 9 53.60 -33.28 12.00
N SER A 10 54.50 -32.40 12.42
CA SER A 10 54.79 -31.07 11.89
C SER A 10 55.91 -31.12 10.85
N LEU A 11 55.69 -30.52 9.67
CA LEU A 11 56.69 -29.99 8.73
C LEU A 11 55.96 -28.85 7.98
N GLY A 12 56.45 -27.64 7.74
CA GLY A 12 57.80 -27.07 7.76
C GLY A 12 57.97 -26.20 6.51
N PHE A 13 57.89 -24.87 6.67
CA PHE A 13 58.49 -23.77 5.88
C PHE A 13 58.61 -23.81 4.34
N ALA A 14 58.10 -22.77 3.67
CA ALA A 14 58.86 -21.90 2.75
C ALA A 14 58.11 -20.60 2.41
N ALA A 15 58.82 -19.47 2.43
CA ALA A 15 58.34 -18.11 2.19
C ALA A 15 58.77 -17.60 0.79
N PRO A 16 58.68 -16.29 0.43
CA PRO A 16 58.03 -15.82 -0.80
C PRO A 16 59.01 -15.41 -1.92
N MET A 17 58.52 -15.34 -3.16
CA MET A 17 59.27 -14.75 -4.29
C MET A 17 58.55 -13.55 -4.91
N ARG A 18 59.35 -12.52 -5.15
CA ARG A 18 59.00 -11.15 -5.54
C ARG A 18 59.23 -10.93 -7.05
N THR A 19 58.46 -9.99 -7.59
CA THR A 19 58.74 -9.07 -8.72
C THR A 19 58.79 -9.58 -10.16
N ARG A 20 57.98 -8.96 -11.04
CA ARG A 20 58.48 -8.00 -12.06
C ARG A 20 57.36 -7.20 -12.74
N SER A 21 57.67 -5.94 -13.00
CA SER A 21 56.94 -4.94 -13.78
C SER A 21 57.31 -5.00 -15.27
N ARG A 22 56.44 -4.43 -16.14
CA ARG A 22 56.69 -3.71 -17.41
C ARG A 22 55.32 -3.36 -18.03
N SER A 23 54.87 -2.11 -18.03
CA SER A 23 55.16 -0.98 -18.95
C SER A 23 54.36 -0.99 -20.27
N ALA A 24 53.44 -0.02 -20.35
CA ALA A 24 52.97 0.81 -21.48
C ALA A 24 53.07 0.33 -22.95
N GLY A 25 51.96 0.50 -23.66
CA GLY A 25 51.89 0.55 -25.12
C GLY A 25 50.65 1.34 -25.58
N VAL A 26 50.86 2.59 -25.96
CA VAL A 26 49.93 3.46 -26.69
C VAL A 26 49.89 3.01 -28.15
N LEU A 27 48.70 2.95 -28.78
CA LEU A 27 48.55 3.20 -30.22
C LEU A 27 47.11 3.65 -30.51
N ALA A 28 47.03 4.81 -31.17
CA ALA A 28 45.82 5.44 -31.67
C ALA A 28 45.67 5.22 -33.18
N SER A 29 44.44 5.01 -33.64
CA SER A 29 43.84 5.36 -34.95
C SER A 29 42.51 4.61 -35.01
N GLY A 30 41.38 5.10 -35.52
CA GLY A 30 41.02 6.25 -36.34
C GLY A 30 39.77 5.84 -37.15
N MET A 31 38.87 6.79 -37.44
CA MET A 31 37.70 6.69 -38.36
C MET A 31 36.49 5.88 -37.86
N ARG A 32 35.22 6.26 -38.04
CA ARG A 32 34.53 7.36 -38.77
C ARG A 32 33.12 7.48 -38.17
N ALA A 33 32.63 8.71 -38.04
CA ALA A 33 31.22 9.00 -37.81
C ALA A 33 30.47 9.14 -39.14
N THR A 34 29.23 8.66 -39.20
CA THR A 34 28.18 9.11 -40.12
C THR A 34 26.83 9.06 -39.40
N PRO A 35 25.99 10.11 -39.49
CA PRO A 35 24.74 10.22 -38.77
C PRO A 35 23.57 9.64 -39.57
N ALA A 36 22.63 8.99 -38.89
CA ALA A 36 21.30 8.72 -39.44
C ALA A 36 20.32 9.75 -38.86
N LEU A 37 19.66 10.43 -39.79
CA LEU A 37 18.70 11.51 -39.64
C LEU A 37 17.26 10.97 -39.57
N PHE A 38 16.39 11.76 -38.92
CA PHE A 38 14.91 11.84 -39.04
C PHE A 38 14.08 10.58 -38.68
N GLY A 39 12.97 10.67 -37.93
CA GLY A 39 12.27 11.82 -37.39
C GLY A 39 11.12 11.37 -36.46
N SER A 40 10.78 12.24 -35.52
CA SER A 40 9.62 12.13 -34.64
C SER A 40 8.35 12.61 -35.36
N PRO A 41 7.18 11.98 -35.17
CA PRO A 41 5.92 12.65 -35.43
C PRO A 41 5.48 13.44 -34.20
N ARG A 42 5.34 14.75 -34.41
CA ARG A 42 4.70 15.70 -33.51
C ARG A 42 3.24 15.33 -33.25
N ARG A 43 2.83 15.66 -32.02
CA ARG A 43 1.46 15.88 -31.57
C ARG A 43 0.65 16.68 -32.60
N GLN A 44 -0.54 16.19 -32.96
CA GLN A 44 -1.62 17.03 -33.46
C GLN A 44 -2.65 17.21 -32.34
N LEU A 45 -2.74 18.46 -31.89
CA LEU A 45 -3.88 19.01 -31.17
C LEU A 45 -5.05 19.09 -32.16
N CYS A 46 -6.17 18.46 -31.85
CA CYS A 46 -7.44 18.73 -32.51
C CYS A 46 -8.35 19.46 -31.52
N THR A 47 -8.34 20.78 -31.62
CA THR A 47 -9.41 21.65 -31.14
C THR A 47 -10.50 21.69 -32.20
N GLN A 48 -11.70 21.19 -31.90
CA GLN A 48 -12.92 21.73 -32.50
C GLN A 48 -14.04 21.83 -31.47
N GLN A 49 -14.25 23.09 -31.09
CA GLN A 49 -15.43 23.66 -30.47
C GLN A 49 -16.48 23.89 -31.57
N LYS A 50 -17.75 23.55 -31.29
CA LYS A 50 -19.00 24.29 -31.65
C LYS A 50 -20.20 23.39 -31.32
N SER A 51 -20.84 23.54 -30.17
CA SER A 51 -22.00 24.41 -29.91
C SER A 51 -23.17 24.22 -30.88
N PHE A 52 -24.15 23.42 -30.46
CA PHE A 52 -25.57 23.54 -30.82
C PHE A 52 -26.40 22.97 -29.67
N PHE A 53 -27.19 23.81 -28.99
CA PHE A 53 -28.60 23.54 -28.72
C PHE A 53 -29.24 24.79 -28.11
N SER A 54 -30.19 25.35 -28.85
CA SER A 54 -31.12 26.38 -28.40
C SER A 54 -32.52 25.86 -28.67
N GLY A 55 -33.40 26.03 -27.68
CA GLY A 55 -34.87 26.06 -27.83
C GLY A 55 -35.57 24.70 -27.83
N TYR A 56 -36.36 24.44 -26.80
CA TYR A 56 -37.81 24.64 -26.85
C TYR A 56 -38.42 24.52 -25.45
N ILE A 57 -39.16 25.57 -25.05
CA ILE A 57 -40.11 25.60 -23.94
C ILE A 57 -41.49 25.24 -24.53
N SER A 58 -42.29 24.40 -23.85
CA SER A 58 -43.65 24.77 -23.35
C SER A 58 -44.57 23.57 -23.05
N GLN A 59 -45.09 23.58 -21.80
CA GLN A 59 -46.47 23.29 -21.34
C GLN A 59 -47.10 21.88 -21.30
N ALA A 60 -47.50 21.50 -20.07
CA ALA A 60 -48.85 21.11 -19.58
C ALA A 60 -48.67 20.10 -18.42
N GLY A 61 -49.08 20.34 -17.17
CA GLY A 61 -50.47 20.38 -16.66
C GLY A 61 -50.69 19.19 -15.69
N PRO A 62 -51.48 19.30 -14.61
CA PRO A 62 -51.19 18.63 -13.34
C PRO A 62 -52.02 17.37 -13.03
N SER A 63 -51.52 16.47 -12.18
CA SER A 63 -52.37 15.52 -11.45
C SER A 63 -51.92 15.28 -10.01
N LEU A 64 -52.91 15.40 -9.12
CA LEU A 64 -52.85 15.30 -7.66
C LEU A 64 -52.74 13.83 -7.22
N GLY A 65 -51.85 13.58 -6.25
CA GLY A 65 -51.80 12.31 -5.52
C GLY A 65 -51.24 12.51 -4.11
N ARG A 66 -52.11 12.87 -3.16
CA ARG A 66 -51.79 12.89 -1.72
C ARG A 66 -51.50 11.46 -1.25
N ARG A 67 -50.26 11.16 -0.86
CA ARG A 67 -49.91 10.01 -0.02
C ARG A 67 -49.54 10.50 1.38
N HIS A 68 -50.29 10.04 2.38
CA HIS A 68 -49.97 10.23 3.79
C HIS A 68 -48.67 9.48 4.15
N SER A 69 -47.61 10.22 4.45
CA SER A 69 -46.42 9.68 5.10
C SER A 69 -46.70 9.49 6.59
N ARG A 70 -46.63 8.24 7.06
CA ARG A 70 -46.63 7.89 8.48
C ARG A 70 -45.31 8.37 9.09
N GLN A 71 -45.39 9.41 9.89
CA GLN A 71 -44.30 9.90 10.74
C GLN A 71 -44.10 8.87 11.87
N ARG A 72 -43.07 8.00 11.75
CA ARG A 72 -42.63 7.16 12.86
C ARG A 72 -41.80 8.03 13.80
N GLN A 73 -42.34 8.35 14.97
CA GLN A 73 -41.56 8.86 16.09
C GLN A 73 -40.60 7.76 16.53
N PHE A 74 -39.30 8.01 16.33
CA PHE A 74 -38.25 7.22 16.96
C PHE A 74 -38.13 7.64 18.43
N SER A 75 -38.56 6.75 19.31
CA SER A 75 -38.30 6.82 20.75
C SER A 75 -36.82 6.49 20.98
N LEU A 76 -36.03 7.49 21.40
CA LEU A 76 -34.70 7.32 21.94
C LEU A 76 -34.83 6.84 23.40
N GLN A 77 -34.83 5.53 23.62
CA GLN A 77 -34.49 4.97 24.92
C GLN A 77 -32.99 4.69 24.95
N ALA A 78 -32.30 5.37 25.86
CA ALA A 78 -30.88 5.21 26.11
C ALA A 78 -30.59 3.81 26.69
N SER A 79 -30.01 2.92 25.90
CA SER A 79 -29.46 1.64 26.33
C SER A 79 -27.93 1.71 26.37
N GLY A 80 -27.38 2.35 27.41
CA GLY A 80 -25.96 2.71 27.55
C GLY A 80 -24.95 1.57 27.75
N GLN A 81 -25.17 0.38 27.16
CA GLN A 81 -24.20 -0.73 27.21
C GLN A 81 -24.06 -1.50 25.89
N LYS A 82 -24.90 -1.25 24.88
CA LYS A 82 -24.74 -1.86 23.54
C LYS A 82 -23.76 -1.12 22.62
N ASP A 83 -23.35 0.09 22.99
CA ASP A 83 -22.66 1.00 22.07
C ASP A 83 -21.13 0.82 22.01
N VAL A 84 -20.51 0.07 22.93
CA VAL A 84 -19.05 -0.15 22.93
C VAL A 84 -18.63 -1.36 22.08
N GLU A 85 -19.50 -2.37 21.91
CA GLU A 85 -19.23 -3.51 21.02
C GLU A 85 -19.38 -3.13 19.54
N ASP A 86 -20.29 -2.22 19.20
CA ASP A 86 -20.55 -1.76 17.82
C ASP A 86 -19.38 -0.93 17.22
N MET A 87 -18.35 -0.65 18.03
CA MET A 87 -17.18 0.15 17.65
C MET A 87 -16.00 -0.65 17.09
N ARG A 88 -16.01 -1.98 17.14
CA ARG A 88 -14.92 -2.81 16.57
C ARG A 88 -15.09 -3.05 15.08
N ARG A 89 -15.67 -2.08 14.37
CA ARG A 89 -15.85 -2.15 12.92
C ARG A 89 -14.51 -1.91 12.24
N SER A 90 -13.92 -2.95 11.66
CA SER A 90 -12.75 -2.79 10.78
C SER A 90 -13.17 -1.95 9.59
N ARG A 91 -12.35 -0.96 9.21
CA ARG A 91 -12.63 -0.06 8.09
C ARG A 91 -11.38 0.10 7.26
N ILE A 92 -11.45 -0.39 6.04
CA ILE A 92 -10.31 -0.47 5.16
C ILE A 92 -10.72 0.09 3.81
N LEU A 93 -9.98 1.09 3.37
CA LEU A 93 -10.09 1.68 2.06
C LEU A 93 -8.82 1.31 1.28
N VAL A 94 -8.98 0.81 0.06
CA VAL A 94 -7.86 0.58 -0.84
C VAL A 94 -8.15 1.26 -2.17
N CYS A 95 -7.21 2.06 -2.66
CA CYS A 95 -7.36 2.76 -3.93
C CYS A 95 -6.09 2.65 -4.77
N SER A 96 -6.24 2.81 -6.09
CA SER A 96 -5.10 2.75 -6.99
C SER A 96 -4.21 3.99 -6.88
N SER A 97 -4.77 5.16 -6.58
CA SER A 97 -4.05 6.44 -6.60
C SER A 97 -4.47 7.39 -5.48
N LEU A 98 -3.63 8.39 -5.22
CA LEU A 98 -4.01 9.52 -4.35
C LEU A 98 -5.21 10.28 -4.91
N ALA A 99 -5.31 10.43 -6.25
CA ALA A 99 -6.44 11.09 -6.89
C ALA A 99 -7.77 10.39 -6.58
N ALA A 100 -7.80 9.05 -6.64
CA ALA A 100 -8.94 8.28 -6.18
C ALA A 100 -9.20 8.53 -4.68
N ALA A 101 -8.16 8.44 -3.85
CA ALA A 101 -8.24 8.62 -2.39
C ALA A 101 -8.91 9.93 -1.94
N ILE A 102 -8.69 11.01 -2.70
CA ILE A 102 -9.19 12.35 -2.40
C ILE A 102 -10.48 12.71 -3.13
N SER A 103 -11.07 11.78 -3.89
CA SER A 103 -12.36 12.00 -4.56
C SER A 103 -13.47 12.31 -3.55
N VAL A 104 -14.51 13.03 -3.99
CA VAL A 104 -15.59 13.49 -3.12
C VAL A 104 -16.28 12.34 -2.36
N PRO A 105 -16.64 11.21 -2.99
CA PRO A 105 -17.28 10.10 -2.27
C PRO A 105 -16.40 9.55 -1.15
N LEU A 106 -15.08 9.42 -1.40
CA LEU A 106 -14.15 8.88 -0.41
C LEU A 106 -13.88 9.87 0.71
N ARG A 107 -13.77 11.17 0.39
CA ARG A 107 -13.63 12.21 1.42
C ARG A 107 -14.80 12.19 2.40
N MET A 108 -16.02 12.07 1.91
CA MET A 108 -17.22 11.99 2.75
C MET A 108 -17.22 10.73 3.64
N LEU A 109 -16.84 9.58 3.08
CA LEU A 109 -16.72 8.33 3.81
C LEU A 109 -15.69 8.43 4.95
N ILE A 110 -14.48 8.91 4.63
CA ILE A 110 -13.39 9.04 5.61
C ILE A 110 -13.74 10.06 6.69
N SER A 111 -14.36 11.18 6.31
CA SER A 111 -14.82 12.19 7.27
C SER A 111 -15.83 11.60 8.26
N GLY A 112 -16.75 10.75 7.77
CA GLY A 112 -17.66 10.00 8.62
C GLY A 112 -16.93 9.10 9.61
N TRP A 113 -15.91 8.36 9.15
CA TRP A 113 -15.11 7.49 10.01
C TRP A 113 -14.35 8.25 11.09
N LEU A 114 -13.73 9.38 10.73
CA LEU A 114 -13.02 10.24 11.67
C LEU A 114 -13.97 10.89 12.69
N GLN A 115 -15.15 11.32 12.25
CA GLN A 115 -16.15 11.90 13.15
C GLN A 115 -16.70 10.88 14.15
N GLU A 116 -16.98 9.65 13.72
CA GLU A 116 -17.40 8.56 14.62
C GLU A 116 -16.30 8.21 15.63
N ARG A 117 -15.04 8.20 15.19
CA ARG A 117 -13.90 8.00 16.09
C ARG A 117 -13.77 9.14 17.10
N LYS A 118 -13.94 10.39 16.66
CA LYS A 118 -13.95 11.57 17.54
C LYS A 118 -15.02 11.47 18.62
N LEU A 119 -16.23 11.07 18.23
CA LEU A 119 -17.36 10.93 19.15
C LEU A 119 -17.11 9.84 20.20
N SER A 120 -16.36 8.80 19.84
CA SER A 120 -16.10 7.68 20.74
C SER A 120 -14.87 7.84 21.63
N GLN A 121 -13.82 8.52 21.15
CA GLN A 121 -12.55 8.69 21.90
C GLN A 121 -12.41 10.10 22.54
N GLY A 122 -13.33 11.02 22.24
CA GLY A 122 -13.31 12.40 22.75
C GLY A 122 -12.31 13.32 22.03
N THR A 123 -11.21 12.76 21.51
CA THR A 123 -10.21 13.46 20.69
C THR A 123 -9.87 12.64 19.44
N VAL A 124 -9.30 13.30 18.44
CA VAL A 124 -8.77 12.67 17.23
C VAL A 124 -7.28 12.97 17.21
N GLY A 125 -6.46 11.92 17.35
CA GLY A 125 -5.02 12.05 17.11
C GLY A 125 -4.71 12.33 15.63
N SER A 126 -3.44 12.55 15.31
CA SER A 126 -3.00 12.70 13.93
C SER A 126 -3.25 11.40 13.13
N ALA A 127 -3.49 11.54 11.83
CA ALA A 127 -3.34 10.39 10.94
C ALA A 127 -1.85 10.12 10.72
N LEU A 128 -1.48 8.85 10.55
CA LEU A 128 -0.10 8.46 10.24
C LEU A 128 -0.01 8.11 8.75
N HIS A 129 0.78 8.87 8.01
CA HIS A 129 1.15 8.59 6.63
C HIS A 129 2.45 7.79 6.58
N ILE A 130 2.43 6.63 5.94
CA ILE A 130 3.55 5.73 5.74
C ILE A 130 4.01 5.86 4.29
N PRO A 131 5.03 6.68 4.00
CA PRO A 131 5.48 6.95 2.63
C PRO A 131 6.52 5.94 2.13
N THR A 132 6.94 4.97 2.96
CA THR A 132 8.12 4.09 2.76
C THR A 132 8.24 3.48 1.37
N ALA A 133 7.14 3.10 0.73
CA ALA A 133 7.17 2.57 -0.64
C ALA A 133 7.84 3.51 -1.66
N ASN A 134 7.82 4.83 -1.45
CA ASN A 134 8.44 5.83 -2.32
C ASN A 134 9.88 6.22 -1.93
N ALA A 135 10.44 5.68 -0.84
CA ALA A 135 11.72 6.12 -0.27
C ALA A 135 12.91 5.99 -1.23
N LEU A 136 12.80 5.13 -2.25
CA LEU A 136 13.83 4.88 -3.26
C LEU A 136 13.98 6.01 -4.28
N ARG A 137 13.06 6.98 -4.31
CA ARG A 137 13.08 8.08 -5.26
C ARG A 137 13.93 9.23 -4.74
N SER A 138 14.67 9.89 -5.63
CA SER A 138 15.44 11.09 -5.26
C SER A 138 14.58 12.26 -4.82
N ASP A 139 13.33 12.33 -5.29
CA ASP A 139 12.33 13.36 -4.96
C ASP A 139 11.38 12.94 -3.82
N PHE A 140 11.75 11.91 -3.05
CA PHE A 140 10.90 11.30 -2.02
C PHE A 140 10.42 12.30 -0.96
N ALA A 141 11.32 13.10 -0.39
CA ALA A 141 10.99 14.02 0.69
C ALA A 141 9.92 15.04 0.24
N ASP A 142 10.11 15.64 -0.94
CA ASP A 142 9.18 16.61 -1.51
C ASP A 142 7.82 15.97 -1.82
N ARG A 143 7.80 14.77 -2.40
CA ARG A 143 6.55 14.04 -2.68
C ARG A 143 5.81 13.64 -1.41
N SER A 144 6.53 13.18 -0.40
CA SER A 144 5.95 12.78 0.87
C SER A 144 5.34 13.99 1.59
N ALA A 145 6.04 15.13 1.59
CA ALA A 145 5.51 16.39 2.12
C ALA A 145 4.26 16.85 1.36
N ALA A 146 4.31 16.91 0.03
CA ALA A 146 3.17 17.33 -0.79
C ALA A 146 1.94 16.41 -0.62
N THR A 147 2.17 15.09 -0.50
CA THR A 147 1.10 14.12 -0.23
C THR A 147 0.49 14.36 1.14
N ARG A 148 1.31 14.56 2.17
CA ARG A 148 0.87 14.85 3.53
C ARG A 148 0.04 16.14 3.58
N ASP A 149 0.52 17.22 2.97
CA ASP A 149 -0.19 18.50 2.92
C ASP A 149 -1.54 18.37 2.21
N SER A 150 -1.60 17.60 1.12
CA SER A 150 -2.86 17.29 0.40
C SER A 150 -3.83 16.48 1.27
N LEU A 151 -3.31 15.51 2.03
CA LEU A 151 -4.11 14.71 2.96
C LEU A 151 -4.62 15.55 4.14
N GLU A 152 -3.81 16.47 4.69
CA GLU A 152 -4.24 17.38 5.76
C GLU A 152 -5.41 18.26 5.31
N ASP A 153 -5.34 18.83 4.10
CA ASP A 153 -6.42 19.64 3.53
C ASP A 153 -7.71 18.84 3.32
N VAL A 154 -7.58 17.61 2.79
CA VAL A 154 -8.73 16.75 2.48
C VAL A 154 -9.38 16.22 3.76
N LEU A 155 -8.59 15.76 4.72
CA LEU A 155 -9.06 15.09 5.93
C LEU A 155 -9.45 16.06 7.04
N GLY A 156 -8.94 17.30 7.02
CA GLY A 156 -9.20 18.30 8.06
C GLY A 156 -8.61 17.93 9.43
N ILE A 157 -7.59 17.08 9.45
CA ILE A 157 -6.83 16.67 10.64
C ILE A 157 -5.33 16.72 10.33
N SER A 158 -4.49 16.78 11.37
CA SER A 158 -3.04 16.69 11.17
C SER A 158 -2.65 15.31 10.64
N VAL A 159 -1.67 15.29 9.73
CA VAL A 159 -1.08 14.08 9.17
C VAL A 159 0.40 14.11 9.48
N GLU A 160 0.88 13.08 10.18
CA GLU A 160 2.28 12.91 10.52
C GLU A 160 2.92 11.83 9.65
N SER A 161 4.22 11.97 9.39
CA SER A 161 4.97 10.90 8.76
C SER A 161 5.32 9.80 9.77
N LEU A 162 5.14 8.55 9.35
CA LEU A 162 5.60 7.36 10.04
C LEU A 162 6.54 6.60 9.11
N ASP A 163 7.84 6.79 9.32
CA ASP A 163 8.88 6.13 8.54
C ASP A 163 9.13 4.71 9.07
N LEU A 164 8.75 3.68 8.31
CA LEU A 164 9.01 2.29 8.69
C LEU A 164 10.49 1.91 8.62
N ASP A 165 11.32 2.61 7.84
CA ASP A 165 12.75 2.31 7.75
C ASP A 165 13.47 2.61 9.07
N HIS A 166 13.01 3.66 9.78
CA HIS A 166 13.45 3.97 11.13
C HIS A 166 13.33 2.77 12.07
N TYR A 167 12.23 2.03 12.00
CA TYR A 167 11.99 0.84 12.83
C TYR A 167 12.65 -0.41 12.26
N ALA A 168 12.61 -0.57 10.94
CA ALA A 168 13.13 -1.74 10.23
C ALA A 168 14.65 -1.90 10.39
N ARG A 169 15.41 -0.80 10.50
CA ARG A 169 16.88 -0.86 10.70
C ARG A 169 17.31 -1.53 12.01
N HIS A 170 16.38 -1.69 12.96
CA HIS A 170 16.62 -2.36 14.23
C HIS A 170 16.33 -3.87 14.16
N ALA A 171 15.79 -4.37 13.05
CA ALA A 171 15.46 -5.79 12.92
C ALA A 171 16.67 -6.70 13.17
N VAL A 172 16.41 -7.80 13.86
CA VAL A 172 17.41 -8.81 14.18
C VAL A 172 17.30 -9.99 13.22
N PRO A 173 18.42 -10.55 12.72
CA PRO A 173 18.38 -11.74 11.89
C PRO A 173 17.64 -12.90 12.58
N ASP A 174 16.81 -13.62 11.83
CA ASP A 174 16.18 -14.86 12.27
C ASP A 174 16.73 -16.04 11.46
N ALA A 175 17.64 -16.79 12.09
CA ALA A 175 18.28 -17.95 11.48
C ALA A 175 17.30 -19.07 11.10
N GLY A 176 16.08 -19.08 11.65
CA GLY A 176 15.10 -20.16 11.43
C GLY A 176 14.11 -19.93 10.29
N ARG A 177 13.84 -18.66 9.92
CA ARG A 177 12.76 -18.31 8.99
C ARG A 177 13.20 -17.58 7.73
N GLY A 178 14.42 -17.04 7.71
CA GLY A 178 14.87 -16.17 6.61
C GLY A 178 14.07 -14.86 6.52
N ILE A 179 13.32 -14.51 7.56
CA ILE A 179 12.55 -13.27 7.70
C ILE A 179 13.10 -12.58 8.94
N PRO A 180 13.69 -11.37 8.84
CA PRO A 180 14.17 -10.65 10.01
C PRO A 180 13.05 -10.47 11.04
N ARG A 181 13.38 -10.64 12.32
CA ARG A 181 12.43 -10.36 13.40
C ARG A 181 12.54 -8.89 13.80
N PRO A 182 11.42 -8.21 14.06
CA PRO A 182 11.45 -6.86 14.58
C PRO A 182 12.11 -6.82 15.95
N ASP A 183 12.90 -5.77 16.20
CA ASP A 183 13.37 -5.48 17.55
C ASP A 183 12.21 -5.18 18.48
N LYS A 184 12.29 -5.67 19.72
CA LYS A 184 11.19 -5.58 20.67
C LYS A 184 10.91 -4.14 21.10
N ALA A 185 11.94 -3.33 21.32
CA ALA A 185 11.77 -1.96 21.79
C ALA A 185 11.27 -1.06 20.64
N ALA A 186 11.87 -1.18 19.45
CA ALA A 186 11.44 -0.45 18.26
C ALA A 186 9.98 -0.79 17.89
N LYS A 187 9.60 -2.08 17.94
CA LYS A 187 8.21 -2.49 17.68
C LYS A 187 7.22 -1.93 18.71
N ALA A 188 7.60 -1.89 19.99
CA ALA A 188 6.75 -1.33 21.04
C ALA A 188 6.53 0.18 20.86
N GLU A 189 7.56 0.92 20.48
CA GLU A 189 7.44 2.34 20.14
C GLU A 189 6.54 2.57 18.92
N LEU A 190 6.71 1.76 17.87
CA LEU A 190 5.85 1.79 16.69
C LEU A 190 4.37 1.54 17.06
N GLU A 191 4.11 0.56 17.93
CA GLU A 191 2.77 0.25 18.40
C GLU A 191 2.16 1.38 19.25
N ASP A 192 2.95 2.07 20.06
CA ASP A 192 2.50 3.24 20.83
C ASP A 192 2.04 4.37 19.88
N ARG A 193 2.85 4.69 18.86
CA ARG A 193 2.47 5.66 17.83
C ARG A 193 1.18 5.28 17.11
N VAL A 194 1.05 4.03 16.67
CA VAL A 194 -0.16 3.53 15.99
C VAL A 194 -1.37 3.53 16.91
N SER A 195 -1.20 3.29 18.22
CA SER A 195 -2.28 3.31 19.20
C SER A 195 -2.91 4.70 19.34
N GLY A 196 -2.10 5.75 19.27
CA GLY A 196 -2.56 7.15 19.32
C GLY A 196 -3.13 7.69 18.01
N ALA A 197 -3.01 6.95 16.91
CA ALA A 197 -3.43 7.41 15.59
C ALA A 197 -4.96 7.46 15.44
N SER A 198 -5.42 8.38 14.58
CA SER A 198 -6.81 8.39 14.10
C SER A 198 -7.02 7.52 12.87
N MET A 199 -5.97 7.32 12.07
CA MET A 199 -6.00 6.57 10.82
C MET A 199 -4.58 6.18 10.39
N LEU A 200 -4.45 5.05 9.70
CA LEU A 200 -3.24 4.67 8.98
C LEU A 200 -3.43 4.93 7.48
N ILE A 201 -2.46 5.59 6.86
CA ILE A 201 -2.45 5.90 5.42
C ILE A 201 -1.15 5.38 4.84
N VAL A 202 -1.20 4.29 4.08
CA VAL A 202 -0.01 3.68 3.48
C VAL A 202 0.08 4.04 2.01
N GLY A 203 1.17 4.71 1.64
CA GLY A 203 1.40 5.24 0.31
C GLY A 203 1.73 4.19 -0.76
N GLY A 204 1.70 4.64 -2.01
CA GLY A 204 2.18 3.87 -3.16
C GLY A 204 3.70 3.96 -3.34
N GLY A 205 4.25 3.15 -4.25
CA GLY A 205 5.68 3.07 -4.55
C GLY A 205 6.08 1.64 -4.87
N ASN A 206 7.27 1.20 -4.46
CA ASN A 206 7.71 -0.19 -4.61
C ASN A 206 7.15 -1.07 -3.47
N THR A 207 6.32 -2.03 -3.84
CA THR A 207 5.63 -2.96 -2.95
C THR A 207 6.57 -3.89 -2.20
N PHE A 208 7.62 -4.40 -2.86
CA PHE A 208 8.57 -5.33 -2.23
C PHE A 208 9.43 -4.63 -1.17
N TYR A 209 9.85 -3.40 -1.45
CA TYR A 209 10.54 -2.57 -0.47
C TYR A 209 9.66 -2.27 0.74
N LEU A 210 8.42 -1.84 0.51
CA LEU A 210 7.44 -1.64 1.58
C LEU A 210 7.22 -2.92 2.39
N GLN A 211 7.02 -4.07 1.73
CA GLN A 211 6.78 -5.35 2.38
C GLN A 211 7.98 -5.79 3.24
N ALA A 212 9.21 -5.57 2.78
CA ALA A 212 10.40 -5.83 3.59
C ALA A 212 10.43 -4.96 4.85
N ALA A 213 10.14 -3.66 4.72
CA ALA A 213 10.05 -2.75 5.86
C ALA A 213 8.93 -3.17 6.83
N VAL A 214 7.79 -3.65 6.34
CA VAL A 214 6.67 -4.17 7.15
C VAL A 214 7.10 -5.40 7.96
N HIS A 215 7.82 -6.35 7.36
CA HIS A 215 8.36 -7.52 8.07
C HIS A 215 9.37 -7.11 9.14
N CYS A 216 10.34 -6.27 8.77
CA CYS A 216 11.41 -5.84 9.67
C CYS A 216 10.93 -4.97 10.84
N SER A 217 9.91 -4.13 10.63
CA SER A 217 9.36 -3.26 11.67
C SER A 217 8.32 -3.95 12.55
N GLY A 218 7.74 -5.07 12.08
CA GLY A 218 6.60 -5.71 12.73
C GLY A 218 5.27 -4.97 12.51
N PHE A 219 5.24 -4.00 11.59
CA PHE A 219 4.05 -3.20 11.29
C PHE A 219 2.84 -4.04 10.90
N GLY A 220 3.03 -5.16 10.19
CA GLY A 220 1.92 -5.99 9.72
C GLY A 220 1.07 -6.56 10.86
N GLU A 221 1.71 -7.00 11.94
CA GLU A 221 1.02 -7.48 13.15
C GLU A 221 0.30 -6.33 13.88
N ILE A 222 0.96 -5.16 13.96
CA ILE A 222 0.40 -3.97 14.59
C ILE A 222 -0.84 -3.48 13.82
N ALA A 223 -0.76 -3.39 12.48
CA ALA A 223 -1.88 -3.02 11.62
C ALA A 223 -3.02 -4.05 11.71
N GLY A 224 -2.70 -5.36 11.77
CA GLY A 224 -3.67 -6.43 12.00
C GLY A 224 -4.48 -6.22 13.28
N ARG A 225 -3.80 -5.97 14.41
CA ARG A 225 -4.46 -5.66 15.68
C ARG A 225 -5.26 -4.36 15.63
N HIS A 226 -4.65 -3.28 15.16
CA HIS A 226 -5.25 -1.96 15.26
C HIS A 226 -6.37 -1.73 14.24
N SER A 227 -6.11 -2.02 12.97
CA SER A 227 -7.10 -1.83 11.90
C SER A 227 -8.03 -3.02 11.73
N GLY A 228 -7.48 -4.24 11.80
CA GLY A 228 -8.27 -5.46 11.70
C GLY A 228 -9.17 -5.69 12.92
N GLU A 229 -8.66 -5.58 14.14
CA GLU A 229 -9.42 -6.00 15.33
C GLU A 229 -10.01 -4.83 16.14
N ARG A 230 -9.30 -3.69 16.20
CA ARG A 230 -9.71 -2.50 16.98
C ARG A 230 -10.36 -1.41 16.16
N GLY A 231 -10.55 -1.61 14.85
CA GLY A 231 -11.29 -0.68 13.99
C GLY A 231 -10.58 0.64 13.69
N LEU A 232 -9.24 0.73 13.83
CA LEU A 232 -8.47 1.87 13.34
C LEU A 232 -8.58 1.95 11.81
N PRO A 233 -9.14 3.03 11.23
CA PRO A 233 -9.25 3.13 9.78
C PRO A 233 -7.89 2.97 9.08
N TYR A 234 -7.88 2.21 7.99
CA TYR A 234 -6.72 2.00 7.13
C TYR A 234 -7.04 2.48 5.71
N MET A 235 -6.14 3.24 5.11
CA MET A 235 -6.14 3.57 3.69
C MET A 235 -4.86 3.08 3.03
N GLY A 236 -4.97 2.21 2.03
CA GLY A 236 -3.84 1.74 1.23
C GLY A 236 -3.89 2.29 -0.19
N MET A 237 -2.83 2.96 -0.63
CA MET A 237 -2.69 3.46 -2.00
C MET A 237 -1.71 2.59 -2.78
N SER A 238 -2.13 2.05 -3.93
CA SER A 238 -1.27 1.24 -4.80
C SER A 238 -0.55 0.12 -4.02
N ALA A 239 0.78 0.19 -3.82
CA ALA A 239 1.56 -0.69 -2.97
C ALA A 239 0.95 -0.90 -1.55
N GLY A 240 0.49 0.18 -0.91
CA GLY A 240 -0.21 0.13 0.39
C GLY A 240 -1.51 -0.68 0.34
N GLY A 241 -2.16 -0.72 -0.83
CA GLY A 241 -3.33 -1.57 -1.09
C GLY A 241 -2.97 -3.03 -1.28
N ILE A 242 -1.89 -3.30 -2.03
CA ILE A 242 -1.39 -4.66 -2.27
C ILE A 242 -1.01 -5.33 -0.95
N ILE A 243 -0.23 -4.66 -0.09
CA ILE A 243 0.19 -5.24 1.20
C ILE A 243 -0.96 -5.41 2.19
N ALA A 244 -2.07 -4.69 2.03
CA ALA A 244 -3.26 -4.87 2.87
C ALA A 244 -4.02 -6.17 2.55
N GLY A 245 -3.84 -6.69 1.32
CA GLY A 245 -4.41 -7.95 0.88
C GLY A 245 -3.73 -9.19 1.48
N GLU A 246 -4.14 -10.35 1.00
CA GLU A 246 -3.62 -11.65 1.44
C GLU A 246 -2.17 -11.90 0.99
N THR A 247 -1.76 -11.30 -0.14
CA THR A 247 -0.47 -11.53 -0.76
C THR A 247 -0.01 -10.33 -1.58
N VAL A 248 1.31 -10.15 -1.67
CA VAL A 248 1.94 -9.19 -2.59
C VAL A 248 2.20 -9.77 -3.98
N ALA A 249 1.74 -11.00 -4.28
CA ALA A 249 2.01 -11.67 -5.54
C ALA A 249 1.58 -10.86 -6.78
N THR A 250 0.53 -10.03 -6.66
CA THR A 250 0.04 -9.16 -7.74
C THR A 250 1.05 -8.09 -8.17
N ALA A 251 2.00 -7.71 -7.31
CA ALA A 251 3.08 -6.77 -7.65
C ALA A 251 4.01 -7.33 -8.74
N PHE A 252 4.17 -8.65 -8.85
CA PHE A 252 5.00 -9.28 -9.89
C PHE A 252 4.39 -9.23 -11.30
N TRP A 253 3.13 -8.81 -11.45
CA TRP A 253 2.38 -9.06 -12.67
C TRP A 253 2.69 -8.03 -13.76
N LYS A 254 2.78 -6.76 -13.39
CA LYS A 254 3.04 -5.65 -14.33
C LYS A 254 4.52 -5.32 -14.50
N GLY A 255 5.38 -5.82 -13.61
CA GLY A 255 6.81 -5.47 -13.56
C GLY A 255 7.08 -4.02 -13.16
N TRP A 256 6.12 -3.35 -12.51
CA TRP A 256 6.29 -1.98 -12.01
C TRP A 256 7.05 -1.93 -10.68
N ASP A 257 6.95 -3.00 -9.90
CA ASP A 257 7.63 -3.19 -8.63
C ASP A 257 8.87 -4.07 -8.84
N ASP A 258 10.05 -3.54 -8.55
CA ASP A 258 11.31 -4.27 -8.61
C ASP A 258 11.56 -5.02 -7.28
N PRO A 259 11.55 -6.38 -7.25
CA PRO A 259 11.87 -7.12 -6.04
C PRO A 259 13.32 -6.94 -5.58
N ALA A 260 14.24 -6.56 -6.46
CA ALA A 260 15.64 -6.28 -6.09
C ALA A 260 15.79 -5.02 -5.24
N ALA A 261 14.74 -4.18 -5.16
CA ALA A 261 14.69 -3.04 -4.25
C ALA A 261 14.78 -3.44 -2.76
N ALA A 262 14.47 -4.70 -2.43
CA ALA A 262 14.59 -5.26 -1.10
C ALA A 262 15.67 -6.36 -1.07
N PRO A 263 16.97 -5.99 -1.09
CA PRO A 263 18.04 -6.97 -1.16
C PRO A 263 18.02 -7.91 0.05
N GLY A 264 18.18 -9.21 -0.22
CA GLY A 264 18.14 -10.26 0.81
C GLY A 264 16.76 -10.83 1.09
N PHE A 265 15.71 -10.32 0.45
CA PHE A 265 14.35 -10.85 0.56
C PHE A 265 13.97 -11.67 -0.68
N ASP A 266 13.76 -12.97 -0.49
CA ASP A 266 13.30 -13.87 -1.57
C ASP A 266 11.77 -14.00 -1.58
N PHE A 267 11.09 -13.01 -2.15
CA PHE A 267 9.63 -13.02 -2.29
C PHE A 267 9.09 -14.09 -3.24
N VAL A 268 9.94 -14.72 -4.06
CA VAL A 268 9.53 -15.75 -5.02
C VAL A 268 9.60 -17.13 -4.38
N GLY A 269 10.71 -17.45 -3.72
CA GLY A 269 10.94 -18.74 -3.07
C GLY A 269 10.38 -18.84 -1.65
N ASN A 270 10.12 -17.72 -0.96
CA ASN A 270 9.58 -17.71 0.40
C ASN A 270 8.15 -17.15 0.45
N LYS A 271 7.16 -18.05 0.48
CA LYS A 271 5.74 -17.69 0.59
C LYS A 271 5.42 -16.83 1.82
N GLY A 272 6.15 -17.01 2.93
CA GLY A 272 5.95 -16.20 4.14
C GLY A 272 6.33 -14.73 3.93
N LEU A 273 7.33 -14.45 3.08
CA LEU A 273 7.68 -13.09 2.70
C LEU A 273 6.62 -12.46 1.80
N ALA A 274 6.05 -13.26 0.88
CA ALA A 274 5.02 -12.83 -0.04
C ALA A 274 3.61 -12.69 0.57
N GLN A 275 3.42 -13.13 1.82
CA GLN A 275 2.16 -12.99 2.54
C GLN A 275 1.93 -11.53 2.93
N GLY A 276 0.81 -10.95 2.50
CA GLY A 276 0.40 -9.61 2.90
C GLY A 276 -0.12 -9.59 4.34
N MET A 277 -0.62 -8.43 4.78
CA MET A 277 -1.19 -8.25 6.11
C MET A 277 -2.56 -8.94 6.28
N ASN A 278 -3.17 -9.35 5.17
CA ASN A 278 -4.46 -10.03 5.12
C ASN A 278 -5.58 -9.31 5.88
N LEU A 279 -5.60 -7.98 5.78
CA LEU A 279 -6.64 -7.16 6.43
C LEU A 279 -8.00 -7.30 5.72
N LEU A 280 -8.01 -7.79 4.48
CA LEU A 280 -9.17 -7.86 3.59
C LEU A 280 -9.81 -9.26 3.48
N ASP A 281 -9.60 -10.11 4.49
CA ASP A 281 -10.21 -11.45 4.56
C ASP A 281 -9.94 -12.31 3.31
N GLY A 282 -8.66 -12.58 3.04
CA GLY A 282 -8.23 -13.45 1.94
C GLY A 282 -8.39 -12.84 0.54
N ARG A 283 -8.45 -11.51 0.44
CA ARG A 283 -8.53 -10.82 -0.85
C ARG A 283 -7.15 -10.35 -1.30
N ALA A 284 -6.83 -10.59 -2.56
CA ALA A 284 -5.67 -9.99 -3.23
C ALA A 284 -6.10 -8.70 -3.95
N ILE A 285 -5.21 -7.71 -4.02
CA ILE A 285 -5.48 -6.43 -4.70
C ILE A 285 -4.60 -6.31 -5.95
N PHE A 286 -5.20 -5.96 -7.08
CA PHE A 286 -4.52 -5.60 -8.32
C PHE A 286 -4.88 -4.16 -8.71
N PRO A 287 -4.06 -3.15 -8.33
CA PRO A 287 -4.35 -1.75 -8.60
C PRO A 287 -3.93 -1.35 -10.02
N HIS A 288 -4.40 -0.19 -10.48
CA HIS A 288 -4.17 0.35 -11.82
C HIS A 288 -4.58 -0.63 -12.93
N TYR A 289 -5.73 -1.27 -12.75
CA TYR A 289 -6.33 -2.16 -13.72
C TYR A 289 -6.87 -1.36 -14.90
N ASP A 290 -6.53 -1.84 -16.09
CA ASP A 290 -7.06 -1.34 -17.35
C ASP A 290 -7.53 -2.58 -18.09
N SER A 291 -8.82 -2.68 -18.38
CA SER A 291 -9.40 -3.88 -18.99
C SER A 291 -8.88 -4.14 -20.41
N THR A 292 -8.39 -3.11 -21.11
CA THR A 292 -7.84 -3.24 -22.46
C THR A 292 -6.41 -3.77 -22.46
N ILE A 293 -5.66 -3.48 -21.39
CA ILE A 293 -4.24 -3.84 -21.27
C ILE A 293 -4.06 -5.09 -20.40
N HIS A 294 -4.76 -5.16 -19.27
CA HIS A 294 -4.46 -6.08 -18.16
C HIS A 294 -5.41 -7.27 -18.08
N ALA A 295 -6.52 -7.33 -18.83
CA ALA A 295 -7.49 -8.42 -18.72
C ALA A 295 -6.88 -9.80 -18.99
N GLY A 296 -6.04 -9.94 -20.04
CA GLY A 296 -5.35 -11.19 -20.35
C GLY A 296 -4.37 -11.61 -19.25
N LEU A 297 -3.57 -10.66 -18.76
CA LEU A 297 -2.61 -10.86 -17.67
C LEU A 297 -3.30 -11.32 -16.37
N VAL A 298 -4.41 -10.67 -16.00
CA VAL A 298 -5.20 -11.05 -14.83
C VAL A 298 -5.80 -12.44 -15.01
N ALA A 299 -6.37 -12.75 -16.18
CA ALA A 299 -6.94 -14.07 -16.47
C ALA A 299 -5.89 -15.19 -16.40
N GLU A 300 -4.68 -14.93 -16.90
CA GLU A 300 -3.55 -15.88 -16.85
C GLU A 300 -3.09 -16.12 -15.41
N ARG A 301 -2.84 -15.06 -14.64
CA ARG A 301 -2.16 -15.17 -13.35
C ARG A 301 -3.06 -15.40 -12.15
N ARG A 302 -4.36 -15.07 -12.24
CA ARG A 302 -5.31 -15.21 -11.11
C ARG A 302 -5.35 -16.63 -10.54
N CYS A 303 -5.19 -17.65 -11.37
CA CYS A 303 -5.25 -19.06 -10.96
C CYS A 303 -4.09 -19.47 -10.05
N GLY A 304 -3.00 -18.68 -10.01
CA GLY A 304 -1.87 -18.89 -9.12
C GLY A 304 -2.05 -18.30 -7.71
N LEU A 305 -3.15 -17.59 -7.45
CA LEU A 305 -3.48 -17.09 -6.11
C LEU A 305 -4.10 -18.19 -5.25
N ASP A 306 -3.97 -18.08 -3.93
CA ASP A 306 -4.60 -19.01 -3.00
C ASP A 306 -6.15 -18.87 -3.04
N ASN A 307 -6.66 -17.65 -3.22
CA ASN A 307 -8.09 -17.38 -3.40
C ASN A 307 -8.40 -16.64 -4.72
N PRO A 308 -8.35 -17.32 -5.90
CA PRO A 308 -8.52 -16.68 -7.21
C PRO A 308 -9.84 -15.95 -7.45
N GLN A 309 -10.87 -16.26 -6.66
CA GLN A 309 -12.20 -15.61 -6.73
C GLN A 309 -12.29 -14.35 -5.86
N LYS A 310 -11.32 -14.12 -4.97
CA LYS A 310 -11.24 -12.96 -4.08
C LYS A 310 -10.23 -11.92 -4.58
N LEU A 311 -9.78 -12.01 -5.83
CA LEU A 311 -8.99 -10.96 -6.46
C LEU A 311 -9.86 -9.74 -6.75
N VAL A 312 -9.43 -8.58 -6.25
CA VAL A 312 -10.06 -7.28 -6.53
C VAL A 312 -9.15 -6.50 -7.48
N THR A 313 -9.65 -6.23 -8.68
CA THR A 313 -9.01 -5.33 -9.65
C THR A 313 -9.56 -3.92 -9.48
N LEU A 314 -8.70 -2.91 -9.44
CA LEU A 314 -9.12 -1.51 -9.29
C LEU A 314 -8.52 -0.65 -10.39
N ALA A 315 -9.36 0.05 -11.14
CA ALA A 315 -8.91 1.12 -12.04
C ALA A 315 -8.30 2.30 -11.27
N ASP A 316 -7.70 3.26 -11.98
CA ASP A 316 -6.99 4.41 -11.38
C ASP A 316 -7.90 5.35 -10.59
N ASP A 317 -9.17 5.39 -10.98
CA ASP A 317 -10.26 6.15 -10.38
C ASP A 317 -11.11 5.29 -9.42
N GLU A 318 -10.77 4.02 -9.19
CA GLU A 318 -11.55 3.13 -8.32
C GLU A 318 -10.92 2.97 -6.93
N ALA A 319 -11.79 2.76 -5.95
CA ALA A 319 -11.44 2.42 -4.59
C ALA A 319 -12.33 1.29 -4.05
N PHE A 320 -11.70 0.28 -3.47
CA PHE A 320 -12.34 -0.78 -2.72
C PHE A 320 -12.56 -0.33 -1.28
N VAL A 321 -13.81 -0.31 -0.84
CA VAL A 321 -14.19 -0.11 0.55
C VAL A 321 -14.51 -1.46 1.15
N TRP A 322 -13.91 -1.77 2.28
CA TRP A 322 -14.18 -2.99 3.03
C TRP A 322 -14.46 -2.64 4.50
N THR A 323 -15.57 -3.15 5.00
CA THR A 323 -15.94 -3.01 6.41
C THR A 323 -16.28 -4.37 7.00
N ARG A 324 -15.92 -4.58 8.26
CA ARG A 324 -16.25 -5.80 9.00
C ARG A 324 -16.83 -5.45 10.36
N ASP A 325 -17.97 -6.04 10.67
CA ASP A 325 -18.67 -5.90 11.94
C ASP A 325 -18.92 -7.30 12.53
N GLY A 326 -18.06 -7.69 13.48
CA GLY A 326 -18.05 -9.07 14.00
C GLY A 326 -17.81 -10.09 12.90
N SER A 327 -18.80 -10.96 12.67
CA SER A 327 -18.78 -11.98 11.60
C SER A 327 -19.33 -11.48 10.25
N SER A 328 -20.00 -10.33 10.24
CA SER A 328 -20.52 -9.71 9.02
C SER A 328 -19.44 -8.88 8.35
N HIS A 329 -19.41 -8.90 7.02
CA HIS A 329 -18.56 -7.99 6.25
C HIS A 329 -19.33 -7.43 5.07
N GLN A 330 -18.97 -6.21 4.69
CA GLN A 330 -19.47 -5.53 3.50
C GLN A 330 -18.29 -5.04 2.69
N SER A 331 -18.46 -5.05 1.37
CA SER A 331 -17.47 -4.49 0.48
C SER A 331 -18.11 -3.89 -0.75
N ASP A 332 -17.56 -2.79 -1.23
CA ASP A 332 -18.02 -2.10 -2.43
C ASP A 332 -16.83 -1.53 -3.21
N VAL A 333 -17.03 -1.26 -4.50
CA VAL A 333 -16.07 -0.54 -5.34
C VAL A 333 -16.68 0.81 -5.69
N LEU A 334 -16.08 1.88 -5.18
CA LEU A 334 -16.47 3.24 -5.45
C LEU A 334 -15.59 3.82 -6.57
N ARG A 335 -16.18 4.64 -7.42
CA ARG A 335 -15.45 5.43 -8.42
C ARG A 335 -15.30 6.86 -7.93
N GLY A 336 -14.12 7.43 -8.12
CA GLY A 336 -13.86 8.84 -7.98
C GLY A 336 -14.40 9.57 -9.19
N GLU A 337 -15.39 10.44 -8.95
CA GLU A 337 -15.84 11.45 -9.91
C GLU A 337 -14.94 12.69 -9.87
#